data_AF-A0A2E4S7G2-F1
#
_entry.id   AF-A0A2E4S7G2-F1
#
_cell.length_a   1.000
_cell.length_b   1.000
_cell.length_c   1.000
_cell.angle_alpha   90.00
_cell.angle_beta   90.00
_cell.angle_gamma   90.00
#
_symmetry.space_group_name_H-M   'P 1'
#
loop_
_entity.id
_entity.type
_entity.pdbx_description
1 polymer ?
#
loop_
_entity_poly.entity_id
_entity_poly.type
_entity_poly.pdbx_seq_one_letter_code
_entity_poly.pdbx_strand_id
1 'polypeptide(L)'
;MLDNKSIRAEARNRLSGNWGQPIGVFSIYLIITIVLQNIPFIGPIALIFIAGPLTLGFAIYFLKFLKNEESNLNQLFEGFKNYGNALVTYLLYTIYVFLWALLFIIPGIIAQMKYSQVWFIMADDNEISGNDAIKKSKEMMDGFKMQYFSLALSFIGWILLAMLTCGVGLLWVVPYMQTSYAKFYEALKEHHAQNPSLIEEN
;
A
#
# COMPACT_ATOMS: atom_id res chain seq x y z
N MET A 1 -19.01 -9.92 -4.76
CA MET A 1 -17.61 -10.17 -5.19
C MET A 1 -17.06 -8.87 -5.71
N LEU A 2 -15.84 -8.45 -5.34
CA LEU A 2 -15.27 -7.20 -5.83
C LEU A 2 -14.90 -7.35 -7.31
N ASP A 3 -15.34 -6.41 -8.15
CA ASP A 3 -14.99 -6.43 -9.57
C ASP A 3 -13.67 -5.69 -9.81
N ASN A 4 -12.63 -6.44 -10.14
CA ASN A 4 -11.31 -5.88 -10.46
C ASN A 4 -11.32 -4.98 -11.71
N LYS A 5 -12.33 -5.10 -12.60
CA LYS A 5 -12.46 -4.21 -13.75
C LYS A 5 -12.97 -2.84 -13.31
N SER A 6 -14.03 -2.78 -12.48
CA SER A 6 -14.54 -1.51 -11.95
C SER A 6 -13.48 -0.78 -11.12
N ILE A 7 -12.77 -1.48 -10.22
CA ILE A 7 -11.69 -0.91 -9.39
C ILE A 7 -10.64 -0.20 -10.25
N ARG A 8 -10.19 -0.85 -11.33
CA ARG A 8 -9.20 -0.29 -12.26
C ARG A 8 -9.77 0.87 -13.07
N ALA A 9 -11.01 0.76 -13.52
CA ALA A 9 -11.67 1.83 -14.27
C ALA A 9 -11.83 3.09 -13.43
N GLU A 10 -12.26 2.95 -12.17
CA GLU A 10 -12.40 4.05 -11.21
C GLU A 10 -11.05 4.66 -10.85
N ALA A 11 -10.03 3.85 -10.56
CA ALA A 11 -8.68 4.34 -10.30
C ALA A 11 -8.12 5.14 -11.49
N ARG A 12 -8.34 4.66 -12.73
CA ARG A 12 -7.93 5.38 -13.95
C ARG A 12 -8.72 6.68 -14.13
N ASN A 13 -10.02 6.66 -13.89
CA ASN A 13 -10.85 7.87 -13.95
C ASN A 13 -10.35 8.91 -12.95
N ARG A 14 -10.06 8.48 -11.71
CA ARG A 14 -9.55 9.37 -10.66
C ARG A 14 -8.22 10.02 -11.02
N LEU A 15 -7.33 9.28 -11.68
CA LEU A 15 -6.05 9.81 -12.15
C LEU A 15 -6.19 10.69 -13.39
N SER A 16 -7.23 10.48 -14.21
CA SER A 16 -7.47 11.29 -15.40
C SER A 16 -7.67 12.77 -15.02
N GLY A 17 -6.83 13.64 -15.60
CA GLY A 17 -6.79 15.06 -15.29
C GLY A 17 -5.88 15.48 -14.13
N ASN A 18 -5.46 14.56 -13.25
CA ASN A 18 -4.72 14.90 -12.01
C ASN A 18 -3.41 14.11 -11.81
N TRP A 19 -2.81 13.60 -12.88
CA TRP A 19 -1.57 12.79 -12.81
C TRP A 19 -0.38 13.49 -12.15
N GLY A 20 -0.32 14.83 -12.18
CA GLY A 20 0.83 15.58 -11.69
C GLY A 20 1.14 15.36 -10.21
N GLN A 21 0.13 15.39 -9.34
CA GLN A 21 0.33 15.23 -7.89
C GLN A 21 0.77 13.79 -7.54
N PRO A 22 0.10 12.71 -7.99
CA PRO A 22 0.51 11.34 -7.65
C PRO A 22 1.88 10.97 -8.20
N ILE A 23 2.22 11.44 -9.40
CA ILE A 23 3.57 11.27 -9.97
C ILE A 23 4.59 12.01 -9.11
N GLY A 24 4.27 13.24 -8.66
CA GLY A 24 5.13 14.02 -7.77
C GLY A 24 5.41 13.30 -6.45
N VAL A 25 4.37 12.77 -5.78
CA VAL A 25 4.52 12.00 -4.54
C VAL A 25 5.37 10.76 -4.74
N PHE A 26 5.09 9.99 -5.80
CA PHE A 26 5.89 8.81 -6.11
C PHE A 26 7.35 9.16 -6.45
N SER A 27 7.58 10.27 -7.15
CA SER A 27 8.93 10.72 -7.48
C SER A 27 9.71 11.13 -6.24
N ILE A 28 9.08 11.84 -5.29
CA ILE A 28 9.72 12.20 -4.01
C ILE A 28 10.04 10.93 -3.20
N TYR A 29 9.09 9.99 -3.10
CA TYR A 29 9.31 8.71 -2.46
C TYR A 29 10.50 7.95 -3.07
N LEU A 30 10.57 7.93 -4.41
CA LEU A 30 11.63 7.27 -5.16
C LEU A 30 12.99 7.95 -4.98
N ILE A 31 13.05 9.28 -5.00
CA ILE A 31 14.30 10.02 -4.78
C ILE A 31 14.82 9.78 -3.36
N ILE A 32 13.95 9.84 -2.33
CA ILE A 32 14.35 9.58 -0.93
C ILE A 32 14.94 8.17 -0.80
N THR A 33 14.27 7.17 -1.38
CA THR A 33 14.73 5.78 -1.29
C THR A 33 16.03 5.55 -2.04
N ILE A 34 16.21 6.10 -3.25
CA ILE A 34 17.46 6.02 -4.02
C ILE A 34 18.61 6.72 -3.29
N VAL A 35 18.40 7.94 -2.78
CA VAL A 35 19.44 8.68 -2.06
C VAL A 35 19.91 7.90 -0.84
N LEU A 36 18.97 7.37 -0.04
CA LEU A 36 19.32 6.56 1.13
C LEU A 36 20.10 5.30 0.74
N GLN A 37 19.71 4.59 -0.34
CA GLN A 37 20.41 3.39 -0.77
C GLN A 37 21.85 3.63 -1.26
N ASN A 38 22.14 4.82 -1.79
CA ASN A 38 23.47 5.17 -2.29
C ASN A 38 24.45 5.61 -1.18
N ILE A 39 24.00 5.75 0.07
CA ILE A 39 24.88 6.04 1.20
C ILE A 39 25.38 4.71 1.80
N PRO A 40 26.67 4.35 1.65
CA PRO A 40 27.17 3.07 2.12
C PRO A 40 27.10 2.96 3.65
N PHE A 41 26.76 1.76 4.13
CA PHE A 41 26.57 1.38 5.54
C PHE A 41 25.45 2.12 6.30
N ILE A 42 25.42 3.45 6.26
CA ILE A 42 24.45 4.30 6.96
C ILE A 42 23.08 4.24 6.29
N GLY A 43 23.06 4.23 4.96
CA GLY A 43 21.83 4.26 4.15
C GLY A 43 20.82 3.17 4.48
N PRO A 44 21.21 1.88 4.43
CA PRO A 44 20.32 0.77 4.78
C PRO A 44 19.79 0.85 6.22
N ILE A 45 20.62 1.28 7.18
CA ILE A 45 20.22 1.46 8.57
C ILE A 45 19.17 2.58 8.68
N ALA A 46 19.45 3.74 8.07
CA ALA A 46 18.51 4.86 8.05
C ALA A 46 17.18 4.51 7.39
N LEU A 47 17.21 3.69 6.33
CA LEU A 47 16.01 3.24 5.62
C LEU A 47 15.07 2.46 6.54
N ILE A 48 15.57 1.64 7.46
CA ILE A 48 14.72 0.89 8.41
C ILE A 48 13.88 1.84 9.27
N PHE A 49 14.46 2.96 9.70
CA PHE A 49 13.79 3.96 10.53
C PHE A 49 12.85 4.89 9.75
N ILE A 50 13.14 5.12 8.46
CA ILE A 50 12.40 6.04 7.61
C ILE A 50 11.27 5.33 6.84
N ALA A 51 11.47 4.07 6.46
CA ALA A 51 10.57 3.36 5.56
C ALA A 51 9.17 3.18 6.12
N GLY A 52 9.01 2.90 7.42
CA GLY A 52 7.69 2.75 8.03
C GLY A 52 6.82 4.00 7.92
N PRO A 53 7.25 5.13 8.50
CA PRO A 53 6.56 6.42 8.37
C PRO A 53 6.35 6.85 6.92
N LEU A 54 7.34 6.63 6.05
CA LEU A 54 7.23 7.00 4.64
C LEU A 54 6.19 6.15 3.90
N THR A 55 6.12 4.84 4.19
CA THR A 55 5.10 3.93 3.62
C THR A 55 3.70 4.30 4.12
N LEU A 56 3.56 4.64 5.40
CA LEU A 56 2.30 5.13 5.95
C LEU A 56 1.86 6.44 5.28
N GLY A 57 2.77 7.42 5.13
CA GLY A 57 2.47 8.68 4.45
C GLY A 57 2.10 8.49 2.97
N PHE A 58 2.74 7.53 2.30
CA PHE A 58 2.37 7.14 0.93
C PHE A 58 0.94 6.57 0.86
N ALA A 59 0.57 5.70 1.81
CA ALA A 59 -0.78 5.17 1.91
C ALA A 59 -1.81 6.26 2.24
N ILE A 60 -1.52 7.15 3.19
CA ILE A 60 -2.35 8.33 3.53
C ILE A 60 -2.62 9.17 2.29
N TYR A 61 -1.57 9.48 1.52
CA TYR A 61 -1.71 10.27 0.31
C TYR A 61 -2.65 9.61 -0.70
N PHE A 62 -2.43 8.33 -1.06
CA PHE A 62 -3.25 7.67 -2.09
C PHE A 62 -4.69 7.46 -1.64
N LEU A 63 -4.92 7.24 -0.34
CA LEU A 63 -6.26 7.12 0.22
C LEU A 63 -7.02 8.45 0.19
N LYS A 64 -6.39 9.56 0.62
CA LYS A 64 -6.95 10.91 0.52
C LYS A 64 -7.18 11.32 -0.94
N PHE A 65 -6.20 11.06 -1.80
CA PHE A 65 -6.30 11.33 -3.23
C PHE A 65 -7.50 10.63 -3.84
N LEU A 66 -7.72 9.34 -3.53
CA LEU A 66 -8.88 8.59 -3.99
C LEU A 66 -10.21 9.19 -3.49
N LYS A 67 -10.26 9.61 -2.22
CA LYS A 67 -11.46 10.17 -1.55
C LYS A 67 -11.86 11.58 -2.02
N ASN A 68 -11.19 12.15 -3.03
CA ASN A 68 -11.36 13.55 -3.46
C ASN A 68 -11.04 14.58 -2.36
N GLU A 69 -10.26 14.20 -1.35
CA GLU A 69 -9.79 15.16 -0.34
C GLU A 69 -8.62 15.99 -0.87
N GLU A 70 -8.38 17.16 -0.27
CA GLU A 70 -7.22 18.00 -0.61
C GLU A 70 -5.92 17.24 -0.26
N SER A 71 -5.32 16.64 -1.29
CA SER A 71 -4.09 15.86 -1.20
C SER A 71 -2.94 16.62 -1.87
N ASN A 72 -1.90 16.93 -1.10
CA ASN A 72 -0.69 17.61 -1.56
C ASN A 72 0.52 16.67 -1.37
N LEU A 73 1.71 17.13 -1.76
CA LEU A 73 2.94 16.36 -1.57
C LEU A 73 3.31 16.18 -0.09
N ASN A 74 2.85 17.08 0.79
CA ASN A 74 3.17 17.07 2.22
C ASN A 74 2.58 15.87 2.97
N GLN A 75 1.49 15.28 2.45
CA GLN A 75 0.84 14.10 3.01
C GLN A 75 1.79 12.90 3.05
N LEU A 76 2.80 12.85 2.17
CA LEU A 76 3.86 11.85 2.23
C LEU A 76 4.62 11.84 3.56
N PHE A 77 4.71 13.00 4.21
CA PHE A 77 5.39 13.15 5.50
C PHE A 77 4.44 13.06 6.70
N GLU A 78 3.11 12.95 6.48
CA GLU A 78 2.15 12.81 7.59
C GLU A 78 2.35 11.52 8.37
N GLY A 79 2.85 10.45 7.74
CA GLY A 79 3.17 9.21 8.45
C GLY A 79 4.24 9.37 9.54
N PHE A 80 5.05 10.43 9.50
CA PHE A 80 6.00 10.76 10.57
C PHE A 80 5.33 11.33 11.82
N LYS A 81 4.09 11.82 11.73
CA LYS A 81 3.33 12.24 12.92
C LYS A 81 3.02 11.04 13.82
N ASN A 82 2.81 9.87 13.23
CA ASN A 82 2.57 8.61 13.93
C ASN A 82 3.81 7.69 13.87
N TYR A 83 4.99 8.26 14.08
CA TYR A 83 6.27 7.59 13.86
C TYR A 83 6.41 6.27 14.64
N GLY A 84 6.04 6.27 15.93
CA GLY A 84 6.19 5.11 16.80
C GLY A 84 5.39 3.91 16.28
N ASN A 85 4.10 4.10 16.02
CA ASN A 85 3.26 3.04 15.48
C ASN A 85 3.70 2.65 14.07
N ALA A 86 4.00 3.61 13.18
CA ALA A 86 4.43 3.32 11.82
C ALA A 86 5.73 2.48 11.78
N LEU A 87 6.70 2.79 12.64
CA LEU A 87 7.96 2.06 12.75
C LEU A 87 7.72 0.64 13.31
N VAL A 88 6.95 0.52 14.41
CA VAL A 88 6.64 -0.78 15.02
C VAL A 88 5.89 -1.67 14.01
N THR A 89 4.89 -1.13 13.32
CA THR A 89 4.18 -1.85 12.25
C THR A 89 5.13 -2.30 11.15
N TYR A 90 6.03 -1.42 10.69
CA TYR A 90 6.98 -1.76 9.64
C TYR A 90 7.89 -2.92 10.03
N LEU A 91 8.42 -2.89 11.26
CA LEU A 91 9.28 -3.95 11.79
C LEU A 91 8.50 -5.27 11.93
N LEU A 92 7.31 -5.25 12.53
CA LEU A 92 6.47 -6.44 12.68
C LEU A 92 6.05 -7.02 11.33
N TYR A 93 5.59 -6.17 10.41
CA TYR A 93 5.25 -6.54 9.04
C TYR A 93 6.43 -7.24 8.35
N THR A 94 7.61 -6.63 8.42
CA THR A 94 8.83 -7.16 7.78
C THR A 94 9.23 -8.49 8.39
N ILE A 95 9.23 -8.61 9.72
CA ILE A 95 9.54 -9.86 10.42
C ILE A 95 8.55 -10.96 10.04
N TYR A 96 7.24 -10.68 10.06
CA TYR A 96 6.24 -11.69 9.72
C TYR A 96 6.34 -12.14 8.27
N VAL A 97 6.47 -11.21 7.32
CA VAL A 97 6.65 -11.56 5.91
C VAL A 97 7.94 -12.35 5.71
N PHE A 98 9.04 -11.97 6.37
CA PHE A 98 10.31 -12.67 6.30
C PHE A 98 10.22 -14.10 6.86
N LEU A 99 9.57 -14.29 8.02
CA LEU A 99 9.37 -15.62 8.61
C LEU A 99 8.55 -16.53 7.71
N TRP A 100 7.48 -16.01 7.10
CA TRP A 100 6.67 -16.77 6.14
C TRP A 100 7.45 -17.11 4.86
N ALA A 101 8.22 -16.15 4.34
CA ALA A 101 9.05 -16.36 3.16
C ALA A 101 10.21 -17.34 3.41
N LEU A 102 10.78 -17.34 4.63
CA LEU A 102 11.83 -18.26 5.05
C LEU A 102 11.35 -19.71 5.10
N LEU A 103 10.10 -19.93 5.53
CA LEU A 103 9.50 -21.26 5.54
C LEU A 103 9.32 -21.77 4.11
N PHE A 104 8.65 -20.98 3.25
CA PHE A 104 8.46 -21.27 1.83
C PHE A 104 8.08 -19.99 1.05
N ILE A 105 8.39 -19.95 -0.24
CA ILE A 105 8.07 -18.82 -1.14
C ILE A 105 6.54 -18.58 -1.22
N ILE A 106 5.74 -19.65 -1.39
CA ILE A 106 4.29 -19.54 -1.58
C ILE A 106 3.58 -18.93 -0.34
N PRO A 107 3.81 -19.44 0.89
CA PRO A 107 3.33 -18.81 2.11
C PRO A 107 3.79 -17.35 2.29
N GLY A 108 5.02 -17.01 1.87
CA GLY A 108 5.49 -15.62 1.86
C GLY A 108 4.62 -14.70 1.02
N ILE A 109 4.27 -15.11 -0.20
CA ILE A 109 3.37 -14.35 -1.09
C ILE A 109 1.98 -14.21 -0.45
N ILE A 110 1.43 -15.29 0.10
CA ILE A 110 0.12 -15.26 0.77
C ILE A 110 0.14 -14.32 1.98
N ALA A 111 1.23 -14.31 2.75
CA ALA A 111 1.40 -13.40 3.89
C ALA A 111 1.44 -11.94 3.44
N GLN A 112 2.19 -11.61 2.38
CA GLN A 112 2.22 -10.27 1.81
C GLN A 112 0.81 -9.82 1.38
N MET A 113 0.02 -10.69 0.77
CA MET A 113 -1.36 -10.37 0.40
C MET A 113 -2.25 -10.16 1.62
N LYS A 114 -2.12 -10.98 2.68
CA LYS A 114 -2.89 -10.83 3.93
C LYS A 114 -2.62 -9.50 4.62
N TYR A 115 -1.39 -8.99 4.52
CA TYR A 115 -0.96 -7.76 5.18
C TYR A 115 -0.95 -6.54 4.25
N SER A 116 -1.48 -6.68 3.03
CA SER A 116 -1.49 -5.61 2.03
C SER A 116 -2.29 -4.37 2.44
N GLN A 117 -3.27 -4.53 3.35
CA GLN A 117 -4.18 -3.45 3.76
C GLN A 117 -3.71 -2.71 5.02
N VAL A 118 -2.66 -3.19 5.69
CA VAL A 118 -2.17 -2.65 6.96
C VAL A 118 -1.95 -1.14 6.91
N TRP A 119 -1.27 -0.66 5.86
CA TRP A 119 -0.95 0.76 5.71
C TRP A 119 -2.18 1.63 5.44
N PHE A 120 -3.16 1.12 4.69
CA PHE A 120 -4.42 1.83 4.46
C PHE A 120 -5.30 1.86 5.71
N ILE A 121 -5.31 0.77 6.49
CA ILE A 121 -5.99 0.72 7.80
C ILE A 121 -5.40 1.76 8.75
N MET A 122 -4.07 1.83 8.85
CA MET A 122 -3.40 2.84 9.68
C MET A 122 -3.59 4.26 9.17
N ALA A 123 -3.77 4.44 7.86
CA ALA A 123 -4.06 5.75 7.27
C ALA A 123 -5.48 6.23 7.62
N ASP A 124 -6.44 5.31 7.72
CA ASP A 124 -7.82 5.59 8.12
C ASP A 124 -8.00 5.70 9.64
N ASP A 125 -7.23 4.92 10.41
CA ASP A 125 -7.24 4.88 11.87
C ASP A 125 -5.83 5.16 12.39
N ASN A 126 -5.54 6.43 12.69
CA ASN A 126 -4.20 6.85 13.12
C ASN A 126 -3.86 6.41 14.57
N GLU A 127 -4.83 5.94 15.34
CA GLU A 127 -4.62 5.52 16.74
C GLU A 127 -4.38 4.02 16.88
N ILE A 128 -4.64 3.25 15.81
CA ILE A 128 -4.48 1.79 15.83
C ILE A 128 -3.03 1.38 16.08
N SER A 129 -2.86 0.40 16.97
CA SER A 129 -1.56 -0.24 17.20
C SER A 129 -1.13 -1.07 15.99
N GLY A 130 0.17 -1.21 15.77
CA GLY A 130 0.70 -1.94 14.62
C GLY A 130 0.28 -3.41 14.55
N ASN A 131 0.19 -4.08 15.69
CA ASN A 131 -0.31 -5.47 15.75
C ASN A 131 -1.79 -5.55 15.39
N ASP A 132 -2.59 -4.61 15.89
CA ASP A 132 -4.04 -4.58 15.64
C ASP A 132 -4.32 -4.26 14.16
N ALA A 133 -3.53 -3.38 13.54
CA ALA A 133 -3.60 -3.13 12.10
C ALA A 133 -3.28 -4.38 11.26
N ILE A 134 -2.27 -5.16 11.66
CA ILE A 134 -1.92 -6.43 11.01
C ILE A 134 -3.04 -7.46 11.16
N LYS A 135 -3.61 -7.60 12.37
CA LYS A 135 -4.72 -8.51 12.65
C LYS A 135 -5.94 -8.13 11.82
N LYS A 136 -6.33 -6.86 11.82
CA LYS A 136 -7.46 -6.33 11.05
C LYS A 136 -7.25 -6.51 9.55
N SER A 137 -6.05 -6.27 9.01
CA SER A 137 -5.74 -6.54 7.60
C SER A 137 -5.93 -8.02 7.25
N LYS A 138 -5.47 -8.93 8.12
CA LYS A 138 -5.61 -10.37 7.91
C LYS A 138 -7.07 -10.80 7.84
N GLU A 139 -7.91 -10.28 8.75
CA GLU A 139 -9.34 -10.56 8.81
C GLU A 139 -10.08 -9.98 7.60
N MET A 140 -9.83 -8.71 7.28
CA MET A 140 -10.46 -8.04 6.14
C MET A 140 -10.13 -8.72 4.80
N MET A 141 -8.93 -9.30 4.67
CA MET A 141 -8.48 -9.97 3.46
C MET A 141 -8.98 -11.41 3.33
N ASP A 142 -9.60 -11.99 4.35
CA ASP A 142 -10.07 -13.37 4.24
C ASP A 142 -11.23 -13.51 3.24
N GLY A 143 -11.15 -14.51 2.36
CA GLY A 143 -12.05 -14.62 1.19
C GLY A 143 -11.74 -13.69 0.01
N PHE A 144 -10.93 -12.64 0.19
CA PHE A 144 -10.62 -11.64 -0.85
C PHE A 144 -9.20 -11.74 -1.45
N LYS A 145 -8.35 -12.62 -0.92
CA LYS A 145 -6.97 -12.86 -1.37
C LYS A 145 -6.89 -13.08 -2.89
N MET A 146 -7.72 -13.97 -3.44
CA MET A 146 -7.70 -14.26 -4.87
C MET A 146 -8.08 -13.06 -5.75
N GLN A 147 -8.97 -12.19 -5.26
CA GLN A 147 -9.36 -10.97 -5.97
C GLN A 147 -8.19 -9.99 -5.99
N TYR A 148 -7.51 -9.80 -4.85
CA TYR A 148 -6.28 -9.00 -4.78
C TYR A 148 -5.17 -9.55 -5.66
N PHE A 149 -4.97 -10.88 -5.69
CA PHE A 149 -3.99 -11.51 -6.56
C PHE A 149 -4.29 -11.27 -8.04
N SER A 150 -5.54 -11.44 -8.45
CA SER A 150 -5.98 -11.16 -9.82
C SER A 150 -5.80 -9.69 -10.19
N LEU A 151 -6.05 -8.78 -9.24
CA LEU A 151 -5.81 -7.35 -9.42
C LEU A 151 -4.31 -7.09 -9.65
N ALA A 152 -3.44 -7.59 -8.77
CA ALA A 152 -1.98 -7.46 -8.90
C ALA A 152 -1.46 -8.07 -10.21
N LEU A 153 -1.94 -9.27 -10.58
CA LEU A 153 -1.56 -9.95 -11.82
C LEU A 153 -1.94 -9.13 -13.05
N SER A 154 -3.03 -8.37 -13.00
CA SER A 154 -3.42 -7.50 -14.11
C SER A 154 -2.44 -6.35 -14.38
N PHE A 155 -1.60 -6.00 -13.40
CA PHE A 155 -0.54 -4.99 -13.54
C PHE A 155 0.79 -5.56 -14.03
N ILE A 156 0.99 -6.88 -14.02
CA ILE A 156 2.28 -7.48 -14.40
C ILE A 156 2.68 -7.09 -15.83
N GLY A 157 1.73 -7.07 -16.76
CA GLY A 157 1.97 -6.65 -18.15
C GLY A 157 2.41 -5.19 -18.25
N TRP A 158 1.80 -4.30 -17.46
CA TRP A 158 2.16 -2.89 -17.41
C TRP A 158 3.54 -2.67 -16.80
N ILE A 159 3.90 -3.44 -15.76
CA ILE A 159 5.22 -3.41 -15.14
C ILE A 159 6.28 -3.90 -16.13
N LEU A 160 6.04 -5.00 -16.85
CA LEU A 160 6.95 -5.51 -17.88
C LEU A 160 7.19 -4.46 -18.98
N LEU A 161 6.12 -3.82 -19.48
CA LEU A 161 6.23 -2.73 -20.46
C LEU A 161 7.00 -1.54 -19.90
N ALA A 162 6.75 -1.16 -18.65
CA ALA A 162 7.47 -0.08 -17.99
C ALA A 162 8.98 -0.39 -17.85
N MET A 163 9.35 -1.64 -17.57
CA MET A 163 10.74 -2.06 -17.51
C MET A 163 11.45 -1.94 -18.86
N LEU A 164 10.77 -2.25 -19.97
CA LEU A 164 11.33 -2.07 -21.32
C LEU A 164 11.64 -0.58 -21.63
N THR A 165 10.93 0.35 -21.01
CA THR A 165 11.19 1.80 -21.12
C THR A 165 12.26 2.31 -20.13
N CYS A 166 13.19 1.45 -19.70
CA CYS A 166 14.18 1.74 -18.65
C CYS A 166 13.55 2.20 -17.31
N GLY A 167 12.33 1.73 -17.02
CA GLY A 167 11.61 2.06 -15.78
C GLY A 167 10.84 3.38 -15.82
N VAL A 168 10.93 4.17 -16.89
CA VAL A 168 10.20 5.46 -17.01
C VAL A 168 8.69 5.24 -16.90
N GLY A 169 8.15 4.18 -17.50
CA GLY A 169 6.74 3.82 -17.39
C GLY A 169 6.25 3.59 -15.95
N LEU A 170 7.14 3.29 -14.99
CA LEU A 170 6.76 3.07 -13.58
C LEU A 170 6.22 4.34 -12.94
N LEU A 171 6.62 5.53 -13.44
CA LEU A 171 6.10 6.80 -12.95
C LEU A 171 4.58 6.92 -13.12
N TRP A 172 3.98 6.28 -14.13
CA TRP A 172 2.53 6.23 -14.31
C TRP A 172 1.90 4.96 -13.74
N VAL A 173 2.59 3.82 -13.89
CA VAL A 173 2.06 2.53 -13.46
C VAL A 173 1.94 2.47 -11.94
N VAL A 174 2.90 3.00 -11.18
CA VAL A 174 2.85 2.94 -9.71
C VAL A 174 1.70 3.76 -9.14
N PRO A 175 1.50 5.06 -9.48
CA PRO A 175 0.32 5.78 -9.03
C PRO A 175 -1.01 5.11 -9.39
N TYR A 176 -1.07 4.49 -10.57
CA TYR A 176 -2.23 3.73 -11.00
C TYR A 176 -2.48 2.48 -10.15
N MET A 177 -1.43 1.72 -9.84
CA MET A 177 -1.50 0.57 -8.93
C MET A 177 -1.93 1.00 -7.52
N GLN A 178 -1.31 2.04 -6.97
CA GLN A 178 -1.59 2.50 -5.60
C GLN A 178 -3.00 3.04 -5.46
N THR A 179 -3.49 3.80 -6.44
CA THR A 179 -4.90 4.24 -6.46
C THR A 179 -5.86 3.06 -6.57
N SER A 180 -5.50 2.03 -7.34
CA SER A 180 -6.31 0.80 -7.45
C SER A 180 -6.32 0.00 -6.15
N TYR A 181 -5.20 -0.07 -5.43
CA TYR A 181 -5.12 -0.73 -4.13
C TYR A 181 -5.87 0.05 -3.04
N ALA A 182 -5.78 1.37 -3.03
CA ALA A 182 -6.60 2.21 -2.17
C ALA A 182 -8.11 2.01 -2.46
N LYS A 183 -8.50 1.88 -3.73
CA LYS A 183 -9.90 1.62 -4.09
C LYS A 183 -10.34 0.21 -3.69
N PHE A 184 -9.46 -0.77 -3.83
CA PHE A 184 -9.71 -2.12 -3.33
C PHE A 184 -9.91 -2.14 -1.81
N TYR A 185 -9.10 -1.38 -1.06
CA TYR A 185 -9.26 -1.20 0.38
C TYR A 185 -10.63 -0.61 0.74
N GLU A 186 -11.03 0.49 0.10
CA GLU A 186 -12.35 1.11 0.35
C GLU A 186 -13.49 0.14 0.03
N ALA A 187 -13.40 -0.60 -1.07
CA ALA A 187 -14.41 -1.58 -1.44
C ALA A 187 -14.48 -2.78 -0.47
N LEU A 188 -13.34 -3.20 0.11
CA LEU A 188 -13.32 -4.17 1.20
C LEU A 188 -14.01 -3.62 2.44
N LYS A 189 -13.67 -2.38 2.83
CA LYS A 189 -14.26 -1.72 4.00
C LYS A 189 -15.78 -1.59 3.87
N GLU A 190 -16.26 -1.18 2.70
CA GLU A 190 -17.70 -1.12 2.38
C GLU A 190 -18.37 -2.49 2.46
N HIS A 191 -17.73 -3.54 1.91
CA HIS A 191 -18.25 -4.90 1.98
C HIS A 191 -18.41 -5.39 3.43
N HIS A 192 -17.42 -5.16 4.28
CA HIS A 192 -17.47 -5.55 5.70
C HIS A 192 -18.49 -4.71 6.50
N ALA A 193 -18.63 -3.41 6.18
CA ALA A 193 -19.65 -2.57 6.80
C ALA A 193 -21.09 -3.01 6.45
N GLN A 194 -21.31 -3.55 5.25
CA GLN A 194 -22.59 -4.08 4.81
C GLN A 194 -22.89 -5.49 5.35
N ASN A 195 -21.87 -6.22 5.83
CA ASN A 195 -21.98 -7.59 6.34
C ASN A 195 -21.36 -7.72 7.75
N PRO A 196 -21.89 -7.00 8.76
CA PRO A 196 -21.27 -6.91 10.09
C PRO A 196 -21.20 -8.25 10.85
N SER A 197 -22.07 -9.22 10.51
CA SER A 197 -22.09 -10.56 11.13
C SER A 197 -20.83 -11.40 10.87
N LEU A 198 -19.99 -11.04 9.90
CA LEU A 198 -18.74 -11.74 9.60
C LEU A 198 -17.57 -11.31 10.52
N ILE A 199 -17.74 -10.25 11.30
CA ILE A 199 -16.72 -9.71 12.23
C ILE A 199 -16.88 -10.32 13.63
N GLU A 200 -18.08 -10.76 14.02
CA GLU A 200 -18.37 -11.29 15.35
C GLU A 200 -18.14 -12.81 15.51
N GLU A 201 -17.98 -13.56 14.41
CA GLU A 201 -17.79 -15.03 14.43
C GLU A 201 -16.33 -15.52 14.40
N ASN A 202 -15.32 -14.63 14.38
CA ASN A 202 -13.89 -14.98 14.37
C ASN A 202 -13.10 -14.36 15.53
#